data_AF-A0A976FS61-F1
#
_entry.id   AF-A0A976FS61-F1
#
_cell.length_a   1.000
_cell.length_b   1.000
_cell.length_c   1.000
_cell.angle_alpha   90.00
_cell.angle_beta   90.00
_cell.angle_gamma   90.00
#
_symmetry.space_group_name_H-M   'P 1'
#
loop_
_entity.id
_entity.type
_entity.pdbx_description
1 polymer ?
#
loop_
_entity_poly.entity_id
_entity_poly.type
_entity_poly.pdbx_seq_one_letter_code
_entity_poly.pdbx_strand_id
1 'polypeptide(L)'
;MKLLCVLVGEKSVFSLDIDGEELVADLKDAIKIENSNKIKCDAAKLKLYLARKGNAWLSDSEPSAQQLIKGNVDDDIESMLNCKPLMPTWTIQDCLNENQMPAPQLRQIHLLVVVPRQILSISRNSKTAKTVERYETLSKTLASQQQVESLSKAIRTILEGKDEVTPFVVLESSSGMGKTQMAFNLDATGQFDVYHIMCDNVDDKGQDISAAYASRTQVFRTCLENDFRMTHGPDTGSIALLRGKNNLSLYGFIYAALLEKNELEKSCLDT
;
A
#
# COMPACT_ATOMS: atom_id res chain seq x y z
N MET A 1 -20.54 -0.67 28.61
CA MET A 1 -19.24 -0.22 29.13
C MET A 1 -18.58 0.73 28.13
N LYS A 2 -17.65 1.58 28.58
CA LYS A 2 -16.93 2.52 27.70
C LYS A 2 -15.49 2.07 27.48
N LEU A 3 -15.09 1.91 26.23
CA LEU A 3 -13.74 1.48 25.85
C LEU A 3 -12.98 2.65 25.22
N LEU A 4 -11.73 2.81 25.63
CA LEU A 4 -10.77 3.72 24.98
C LEU A 4 -9.90 2.91 24.04
N CYS A 5 -9.92 3.28 22.76
CA CYS A 5 -9.28 2.57 21.68
C CYS A 5 -8.23 3.46 21.01
N VAL A 6 -7.15 2.84 20.52
CA VAL A 6 -6.16 3.52 19.68
C VAL A 6 -5.97 2.77 18.38
N LEU A 7 -6.00 3.49 17.25
CA LEU A 7 -5.54 2.95 15.97
C LEU A 7 -4.02 2.90 15.98
N VAL A 8 -3.46 1.69 15.91
CA VAL A 8 -2.01 1.50 16.00
C VAL A 8 -1.32 2.11 14.77
N GLY A 9 -0.25 2.89 15.01
CA GLY A 9 0.50 3.57 13.96
C GLY A 9 -0.11 4.92 13.52
N GLU A 10 -1.22 5.33 14.13
CA GLU A 10 -1.93 6.57 13.80
C GLU A 10 -2.10 7.45 15.04
N LYS A 11 -2.16 8.77 14.84
CA LYS A 11 -2.51 9.74 15.89
C LYS A 11 -4.03 9.76 16.13
N SER A 12 -4.60 8.62 16.51
CA SER A 12 -6.05 8.44 16.58
C SER A 12 -6.47 7.67 17.83
N VAL A 13 -6.94 8.41 18.83
CA VAL A 13 -7.56 7.90 20.06
C VAL A 13 -9.04 8.21 20.01
N PHE A 14 -9.88 7.24 20.33
CA PHE A 14 -11.33 7.41 20.34
C PHE A 14 -11.95 6.52 21.42
N SER A 15 -13.15 6.88 21.86
CA SER A 15 -13.91 6.08 22.81
C SER A 15 -15.24 5.68 22.22
N LEU A 16 -15.70 4.47 22.52
CA LEU A 16 -17.03 4.00 22.15
C LEU A 16 -17.69 3.29 23.33
N ASP A 17 -19.01 3.35 23.36
CA ASP A 17 -19.85 2.63 24.32
C ASP A 17 -20.35 1.33 23.66
N ILE A 18 -20.22 0.21 24.38
CA ILE A 18 -20.64 -1.11 23.91
C ILE A 18 -21.08 -1.99 25.08
N ASP A 19 -22.05 -2.88 24.88
CA ASP A 19 -22.42 -3.86 25.90
C ASP A 19 -21.30 -4.92 26.10
N GLY A 20 -21.07 -5.38 27.32
CA GLY A 20 -20.11 -6.45 27.58
C GLY A 20 -20.52 -7.79 26.99
N GLU A 21 -21.83 -8.01 26.84
CA GLU A 21 -22.41 -9.23 26.26
C GLU A 21 -22.40 -9.22 24.71
N GLU A 22 -22.10 -8.07 24.08
CA GLU A 22 -21.91 -8.01 22.63
C GLU A 22 -20.66 -8.75 22.18
N LEU A 23 -20.66 -9.24 20.94
CA LEU A 23 -19.55 -9.97 20.38
C LEU A 23 -18.41 -9.02 20.01
N VAL A 24 -17.19 -9.54 20.01
CA VAL A 24 -16.03 -8.86 19.42
C VAL A 24 -16.25 -8.53 17.94
N ALA A 25 -17.08 -9.30 17.22
CA ALA A 25 -17.51 -8.96 15.87
C ALA A 25 -18.29 -7.64 15.83
N ASP A 26 -19.28 -7.46 16.72
CA ASP A 26 -20.08 -6.23 16.81
C ASP A 26 -19.20 -5.03 17.19
N LEU A 27 -18.24 -5.24 18.10
CA LEU A 27 -17.22 -4.24 18.44
C LEU A 27 -16.40 -3.78 17.22
N LYS A 28 -16.00 -4.70 16.33
CA LYS A 28 -15.27 -4.34 15.11
C LYS A 28 -16.13 -3.49 14.18
N ASP A 29 -17.42 -3.81 14.06
CA ASP A 29 -18.36 -3.02 13.27
C ASP A 29 -18.54 -1.62 13.87
N ALA A 30 -18.72 -1.52 15.19
CA ALA A 30 -18.82 -0.24 15.90
C ALA A 30 -17.56 0.62 15.70
N ILE A 31 -16.36 0.04 15.81
CA ILE A 31 -15.08 0.74 15.56
C ILE A 31 -15.03 1.27 14.12
N LYS A 32 -15.42 0.46 13.14
CA LYS A 32 -15.43 0.87 11.73
C LYS A 32 -16.42 2.01 11.48
N ILE A 33 -17.61 1.96 12.07
CA ILE A 33 -18.62 3.02 11.93
C ILE A 33 -18.07 4.34 12.48
N GLU A 34 -17.56 4.31 13.71
CA GLU A 34 -16.99 5.47 14.40
C GLU A 34 -15.81 6.09 13.63
N ASN A 35 -15.03 5.26 12.94
CA ASN A 35 -13.85 5.68 12.18
C ASN A 35 -14.01 5.48 10.66
N SER A 36 -15.23 5.58 10.12
CA SER A 36 -15.52 5.29 8.70
C SER A 36 -14.78 6.18 7.71
N ASN A 37 -14.41 7.38 8.14
CA ASN A 37 -13.55 8.27 7.36
C ASN A 37 -12.11 7.75 7.25
N LYS A 38 -11.61 7.01 8.24
CA LYS A 38 -10.23 6.49 8.29
C LYS A 38 -10.14 5.03 7.87
N ILE A 39 -11.00 4.15 8.37
CA ILE A 39 -10.96 2.71 8.14
C ILE A 39 -11.76 2.35 6.88
N LYS A 40 -11.07 1.95 5.81
CA LYS A 40 -11.72 1.58 4.53
C LYS A 40 -11.91 0.08 4.34
N CYS A 41 -11.20 -0.76 5.08
CA CYS A 41 -11.35 -2.21 4.96
C CYS A 41 -12.65 -2.72 5.62
N ASP A 42 -12.98 -3.98 5.38
CA ASP A 42 -14.06 -4.66 6.11
C ASP A 42 -13.71 -4.75 7.59
N ALA A 43 -14.70 -4.52 8.45
CA ALA A 43 -14.52 -4.57 9.91
C ALA A 43 -13.99 -5.93 10.36
N ALA A 44 -14.44 -7.02 9.73
CA ALA A 44 -13.96 -8.38 9.98
C ALA A 44 -12.43 -8.53 9.85
N LYS A 45 -11.77 -7.69 9.04
CA LYS A 45 -10.31 -7.71 8.83
C LYS A 45 -9.53 -6.98 9.91
N LEU A 46 -10.19 -6.18 10.76
CA LEU A 46 -9.56 -5.54 11.92
C LEU A 46 -9.07 -6.61 12.89
N LYS A 47 -7.90 -6.39 13.50
CA LYS A 47 -7.42 -7.18 14.63
C LYS A 47 -7.44 -6.32 15.87
N LEU A 48 -8.06 -6.81 16.93
CA LEU A 48 -8.17 -6.11 18.21
C LEU A 48 -7.31 -6.83 19.23
N TYR A 49 -6.56 -6.07 20.01
CA TYR A 49 -5.72 -6.60 21.10
C TYR A 49 -6.02 -5.82 22.38
N LEU A 50 -5.95 -6.49 23.52
CA LEU A 50 -6.03 -5.81 24.82
C LEU A 50 -4.76 -5.00 25.03
N ALA A 51 -4.89 -3.71 25.31
CA ALA A 51 -3.78 -2.85 25.70
C ALA A 51 -3.49 -3.08 27.20
N ARG A 52 -2.68 -4.11 27.52
CA ARG A 52 -2.45 -4.55 28.90
C ARG A 52 -1.00 -4.91 29.18
N LYS A 53 -0.60 -4.72 30.44
CA LYS A 53 0.63 -5.27 31.02
C LYS A 53 0.26 -6.21 32.16
N GLY A 54 0.46 -7.50 31.95
CA GLY A 54 -0.09 -8.52 32.85
C GLY A 54 -1.61 -8.43 32.90
N ASN A 55 -2.18 -8.22 34.09
CA ASN A 55 -3.62 -8.15 34.34
C ASN A 55 -4.11 -6.70 34.56
N ALA A 56 -3.34 -5.71 34.11
CA ALA A 56 -3.67 -4.29 34.24
C ALA A 56 -3.73 -3.62 32.86
N TRP A 57 -4.70 -2.71 32.69
CA TRP A 57 -4.81 -1.86 31.50
C TRP A 57 -3.60 -0.93 31.37
N LEU A 58 -3.23 -0.59 30.14
CA LEU A 58 -2.19 0.38 29.85
C LEU A 58 -2.65 1.78 30.28
N SER A 59 -2.02 2.38 31.28
CA SER A 59 -2.37 3.74 31.71
C SER A 59 -2.01 4.76 30.64
N ASP A 60 -2.87 5.76 30.42
CA ASP A 60 -2.60 6.86 29.47
C ASP A 60 -1.34 7.68 29.84
N SER A 61 -0.90 7.60 31.10
CA SER A 61 0.28 8.30 31.61
C SER A 61 1.60 7.57 31.36
N GLU A 62 1.55 6.29 30.96
CA GLU A 62 2.75 5.51 30.69
C GLU A 62 3.49 6.00 29.43
N PRO A 63 4.83 5.91 29.39
CA PRO A 63 5.60 6.31 28.22
C PRO A 63 5.13 5.64 26.92
N SER A 64 4.84 4.34 26.94
CA SER A 64 4.39 3.60 25.77
C SER A 64 2.99 4.02 25.31
N ALA A 65 2.09 4.36 26.24
CA ALA A 65 0.80 4.96 25.90
C ALA A 65 0.98 6.34 25.24
N GLN A 66 1.87 7.18 25.77
CA GLN A 66 2.15 8.51 25.21
C GLN A 66 2.79 8.44 23.82
N GLN A 67 3.62 7.44 23.55
CA GLN A 67 4.16 7.18 22.22
C GLN A 67 3.06 6.69 21.27
N LEU A 68 2.25 5.73 21.73
CA LEU A 68 1.14 5.19 20.96
C LEU A 68 0.13 6.27 20.55
N ILE A 69 -0.22 7.19 21.45
CA ILE A 69 -1.11 8.34 21.17
C ILE A 69 -0.52 9.25 20.09
N LYS A 70 0.82 9.34 20.01
CA LYS A 70 1.54 10.08 18.97
C LYS A 70 1.70 9.30 17.66
N GLY A 71 1.14 8.09 17.57
CA GLY A 71 1.23 7.20 16.41
C GLY A 71 2.51 6.37 16.35
N ASN A 72 3.35 6.41 17.38
CA ASN A 72 4.58 5.64 17.44
C ASN A 72 4.33 4.29 18.11
N VAL A 73 4.95 3.23 17.60
CA VAL A 73 4.91 1.89 18.17
C VAL A 73 6.27 1.61 18.79
N ASP A 74 6.31 1.30 20.09
CA ASP A 74 7.52 0.89 20.80
C ASP A 74 7.47 -0.60 21.18
N ASP A 75 8.56 -1.11 21.76
CA ASP A 75 8.72 -2.53 22.10
C ASP A 75 7.60 -3.05 23.04
N ASP A 76 7.08 -2.21 23.94
CA ASP A 76 5.96 -2.59 24.81
C ASP A 76 4.69 -2.81 23.99
N ILE A 77 4.37 -1.90 23.07
CA ILE A 77 3.23 -2.04 22.17
C ILE A 77 3.43 -3.23 21.23
N GLU A 78 4.63 -3.44 20.68
CA GLU A 78 4.93 -4.62 19.86
C GLU A 78 4.70 -5.93 20.63
N SER A 79 5.11 -5.98 21.90
CA SER A 79 4.86 -7.13 22.77
C SER A 79 3.36 -7.42 22.94
N MET A 80 2.54 -6.37 23.13
CA MET A 80 1.08 -6.51 23.21
C MET A 80 0.47 -7.02 21.90
N LEU A 81 1.01 -6.62 20.75
CA LEU A 81 0.56 -7.05 19.42
C LEU A 81 1.00 -8.47 19.04
N ASN A 82 2.04 -8.99 19.69
CA ASN A 82 2.50 -10.38 19.53
C ASN A 82 1.64 -11.40 20.31
N CYS A 83 0.68 -10.93 21.11
CA CYS A 83 -0.33 -11.79 21.74
C CYS A 83 -1.39 -12.27 20.74
N LYS A 84 -2.33 -13.11 21.17
CA LYS A 84 -3.46 -13.51 20.31
C LYS A 84 -4.47 -12.35 20.20
N PRO A 85 -4.94 -11.99 18.99
CA PRO A 85 -6.02 -11.03 18.85
C PRO A 85 -7.32 -11.58 19.44
N LEU A 86 -8.24 -10.69 19.82
CA LEU A 86 -9.54 -11.06 20.34
C LEU A 86 -10.35 -11.89 19.34
N MET A 87 -10.98 -12.95 19.86
CA MET A 87 -11.78 -13.89 19.09
C MET A 87 -13.11 -13.25 18.70
N PRO A 88 -13.43 -13.10 17.39
CA PRO A 88 -14.66 -12.44 16.95
C PRO A 88 -15.96 -13.07 17.46
N THR A 89 -15.91 -14.37 17.79
CA THR A 89 -17.05 -15.17 18.24
C THR A 89 -17.28 -15.11 19.75
N TRP A 90 -16.44 -14.41 20.50
CA TRP A 90 -16.55 -14.29 21.94
C TRP A 90 -17.22 -12.98 22.31
N THR A 91 -17.91 -12.96 23.44
CA THR A 91 -18.37 -11.71 24.04
C THR A 91 -17.17 -10.91 24.55
N ILE A 92 -17.32 -9.60 24.66
CA ILE A 92 -16.29 -8.75 25.23
C ILE A 92 -16.02 -9.17 26.68
N GLN A 93 -17.07 -9.47 27.45
CA GLN A 93 -16.96 -9.90 28.84
C GLN A 93 -16.18 -11.22 28.99
N ASP A 94 -16.40 -12.20 28.12
CA ASP A 94 -15.63 -13.45 28.12
C ASP A 94 -14.14 -13.20 27.85
N CYS A 95 -13.82 -12.34 26.89
CA CYS A 95 -12.45 -11.94 26.62
C CYS A 95 -11.78 -11.27 27.84
N LEU A 96 -12.50 -10.40 28.57
CA LEU A 96 -11.99 -9.77 29.78
C LEU A 96 -11.77 -10.79 30.90
N ASN A 97 -12.73 -11.69 31.11
CA ASN A 97 -12.68 -12.72 32.14
C ASN A 97 -11.52 -13.70 31.92
N GLU A 98 -11.34 -14.20 30.68
CA GLU A 98 -10.23 -15.10 30.34
C GLU A 98 -8.86 -14.44 30.62
N ASN A 99 -8.76 -13.15 30.34
CA ASN A 99 -7.52 -12.38 30.54
C ASN A 99 -7.41 -11.78 31.96
N GLN A 100 -8.33 -12.11 32.88
CA GLN A 100 -8.35 -11.60 34.26
C GLN A 100 -8.31 -10.07 34.33
N MET A 101 -8.96 -9.41 33.38
CA MET A 101 -8.94 -7.96 33.28
C MET A 101 -9.99 -7.32 34.18
N PRO A 102 -9.64 -6.24 34.91
CA PRO A 102 -10.64 -5.46 35.62
C PRO A 102 -11.58 -4.75 34.63
N ALA A 103 -12.75 -4.34 35.11
CA ALA A 103 -13.66 -3.53 34.33
C ALA A 103 -12.94 -2.27 33.78
N PRO A 104 -13.18 -1.88 32.51
CA PRO A 104 -12.62 -0.68 31.90
C PRO A 104 -12.82 0.59 32.76
N GLN A 105 -11.77 1.41 32.91
CA GLN A 105 -11.82 2.67 33.63
C GLN A 105 -11.27 3.83 32.81
N LEU A 106 -11.57 5.06 33.24
CA LEU A 106 -11.02 6.25 32.59
C LEU A 106 -9.50 6.33 32.74
N ARG A 107 -8.84 7.05 31.82
CA ARG A 107 -7.38 7.27 31.79
C ARG A 107 -6.55 6.00 31.55
N GLN A 108 -7.17 5.03 30.90
CA GLN A 108 -6.56 3.77 30.50
C GLN A 108 -6.88 3.50 29.03
N ILE A 109 -5.91 3.03 28.28
CA ILE A 109 -6.12 2.49 26.93
C ILE A 109 -6.53 1.03 27.11
N HIS A 110 -7.62 0.64 26.46
CA HIS A 110 -8.21 -0.69 26.59
C HIS A 110 -7.92 -1.56 25.36
N LEU A 111 -7.99 -0.96 24.17
CA LEU A 111 -7.85 -1.69 22.92
C LEU A 111 -6.84 -1.07 21.98
N LEU A 112 -5.97 -1.93 21.43
CA LEU A 112 -5.16 -1.65 20.27
C LEU A 112 -5.91 -2.16 19.04
N VAL A 113 -6.23 -1.25 18.13
CA VAL A 113 -6.93 -1.54 16.88
C VAL A 113 -5.91 -1.56 15.76
N VAL A 114 -5.62 -2.75 15.25
CA VAL A 114 -4.74 -2.93 14.10
C VAL A 114 -5.57 -3.03 12.84
N VAL A 115 -5.40 -2.03 11.97
CA VAL A 115 -5.93 -2.05 10.62
C VAL A 115 -4.94 -2.81 9.72
N PRO A 116 -5.38 -3.84 8.97
CA PRO A 116 -4.47 -4.61 8.13
C PRO A 116 -3.87 -3.73 7.03
N ARG A 117 -2.62 -4.02 6.69
CA ARG A 117 -2.03 -3.53 5.45
C ARG A 117 -2.56 -4.39 4.31
N GLN A 118 -3.03 -3.74 3.25
CA GLN A 118 -3.35 -4.40 2.01
C GLN A 118 -2.06 -4.61 1.22
N ILE A 119 -1.75 -5.87 0.92
CA ILE A 119 -0.64 -6.21 0.04
C ILE A 119 -1.19 -6.22 -1.39
N LEU A 120 -0.67 -5.31 -2.21
CA LEU A 120 -1.02 -5.18 -3.62
C LEU A 120 0.10 -5.78 -4.46
N SER A 121 -0.21 -6.81 -5.25
CA SER A 121 0.77 -7.41 -6.15
C SER A 121 1.10 -6.47 -7.32
N ILE A 122 2.38 -6.16 -7.45
CA ILE A 122 2.97 -5.41 -8.58
C ILE A 122 3.87 -6.30 -9.45
N SER A 123 3.86 -7.61 -9.18
CA SER A 123 4.58 -8.61 -9.97
C SER A 123 3.91 -8.87 -11.31
N ARG A 124 4.66 -9.52 -12.21
CA ARG A 124 4.11 -10.05 -13.46
C ARG A 124 3.09 -11.15 -13.16
N ASN A 125 2.05 -11.26 -13.98
CA ASN A 125 1.07 -12.33 -13.89
C ASN A 125 1.69 -13.65 -14.36
N SER A 126 1.87 -14.61 -13.45
CA SER A 126 2.48 -15.91 -13.74
C SER A 126 1.75 -16.70 -14.84
N LYS A 127 0.43 -16.51 -15.01
CA LYS A 127 -0.35 -17.17 -16.06
C LYS A 127 0.08 -16.74 -17.48
N THR A 128 0.77 -15.62 -17.60
CA THR A 128 1.23 -15.04 -18.87
C THR A 128 2.74 -15.17 -19.08
N ALA A 129 3.44 -15.92 -18.22
CA ALA A 129 4.90 -16.03 -18.25
C ALA A 129 5.44 -16.41 -19.64
N LYS A 130 4.80 -17.37 -20.33
CA LYS A 130 5.19 -17.79 -21.68
C LYS A 130 5.11 -16.65 -22.72
N THR A 131 4.16 -15.73 -22.58
CA THR A 131 4.04 -14.58 -23.47
C THR A 131 5.23 -13.65 -23.26
N VAL A 132 5.55 -13.34 -22.00
CA VAL A 132 6.70 -12.49 -21.65
C VAL A 132 8.03 -13.12 -22.10
N GLU A 133 8.19 -14.42 -21.86
CA GLU A 133 9.39 -15.18 -22.27
C GLU A 133 9.64 -15.12 -23.79
N ARG A 134 8.59 -15.06 -24.61
CA ARG A 134 8.74 -14.88 -26.07
C ARG A 134 9.36 -13.53 -26.41
N TYR A 135 8.91 -12.45 -25.75
CA TYR A 135 9.46 -11.10 -25.93
C TYR A 135 10.92 -11.04 -25.46
N GLU A 136 11.22 -11.62 -24.29
CA GLU A 136 12.58 -11.70 -23.70
C GLU A 136 13.53 -12.56 -24.56
N THR A 137 13.03 -13.64 -25.16
CA THR A 137 13.84 -14.51 -26.04
C THR A 137 14.16 -13.80 -27.34
N LEU A 138 13.18 -13.15 -27.95
CA LEU A 138 13.39 -12.40 -29.19
C LEU A 138 14.31 -11.18 -28.97
N SER A 139 14.19 -10.51 -27.82
CA SER A 139 15.00 -9.33 -27.52
C SER A 139 16.49 -9.63 -27.40
N LYS A 140 16.89 -10.81 -26.91
CA LYS A 140 18.31 -11.24 -26.89
C LYS A 140 18.96 -11.20 -28.27
N THR A 141 18.19 -11.55 -29.32
CA THR A 141 18.67 -11.49 -30.71
C THR A 141 18.58 -10.08 -31.29
N LEU A 142 17.53 -9.32 -30.94
CA LEU A 142 17.31 -7.98 -31.49
C LEU A 142 18.19 -6.91 -30.82
N ALA A 143 18.67 -7.13 -29.59
CA ALA A 143 19.48 -6.16 -28.85
C ALA A 143 20.78 -5.76 -29.56
N SER A 144 21.37 -6.67 -30.35
CA SER A 144 22.58 -6.41 -31.14
C SER A 144 22.31 -5.86 -32.55
N GLN A 145 21.04 -5.60 -32.90
CA GLN A 145 20.71 -5.00 -34.19
C GLN A 145 21.06 -3.52 -34.18
N GLN A 146 21.59 -3.04 -35.31
CA GLN A 146 22.05 -1.67 -35.47
C GLN A 146 20.99 -0.63 -35.10
N GLN A 147 19.71 -0.91 -35.35
CA GLN A 147 18.62 0.01 -34.98
C GLN A 147 18.49 0.17 -33.46
N VAL A 148 18.61 -0.92 -32.69
CA VAL A 148 18.50 -0.90 -31.22
C VAL A 148 19.72 -0.22 -30.61
N GLU A 149 20.92 -0.53 -31.11
CA GLU A 149 22.16 0.12 -30.66
C GLU A 149 22.14 1.63 -30.92
N SER A 150 21.69 2.03 -32.11
CA SER A 150 21.59 3.44 -32.50
C SER A 150 20.59 4.19 -31.61
N LEU A 151 19.42 3.60 -31.36
CA LEU A 151 18.42 4.19 -30.49
C LEU A 151 18.90 4.27 -29.03
N SER A 152 19.51 3.20 -28.51
CA SER A 152 20.09 3.20 -27.17
C SER A 152 21.11 4.33 -27.00
N LYS A 153 22.02 4.49 -27.98
CA LYS A 153 23.02 5.57 -27.97
C LYS A 153 22.35 6.95 -27.98
N ALA A 154 21.30 7.14 -28.77
CA ALA A 154 20.56 8.39 -28.82
C ALA A 154 19.89 8.71 -27.49
N ILE A 155 19.21 7.74 -26.86
CA ILE A 155 18.58 7.90 -25.54
C ILE A 155 19.63 8.29 -24.49
N ARG A 156 20.76 7.58 -24.42
CA ARG A 156 21.82 7.91 -23.46
C ARG A 156 22.42 9.28 -23.68
N THR A 157 22.66 9.66 -24.93
CA THR A 157 23.18 11.00 -25.26
C THR A 157 22.25 12.10 -24.75
N ILE A 158 20.93 11.89 -24.81
CA ILE A 158 19.93 12.83 -24.28
C ILE A 158 19.98 12.84 -22.73
N LEU A 159 20.00 11.67 -22.09
CA LEU A 159 19.95 11.54 -20.63
C LEU A 159 21.25 11.98 -19.93
N GLU A 160 22.40 11.83 -20.59
CA GLU A 160 23.73 12.20 -20.07
C GLU A 160 24.14 13.64 -20.46
N GLY A 161 23.30 14.34 -21.24
CA GLY A 161 23.52 15.72 -21.66
C GLY A 161 23.63 16.68 -20.47
N LYS A 162 24.49 17.70 -20.59
CA LYS A 162 24.82 18.62 -19.49
C LYS A 162 23.92 19.85 -19.37
N ASP A 163 23.11 20.14 -20.39
CA ASP A 163 22.54 21.48 -20.54
C ASP A 163 21.11 21.63 -19.98
N GLU A 164 20.41 20.54 -19.64
CA GLU A 164 19.13 20.60 -18.93
C GLU A 164 18.74 19.20 -18.38
N VAL A 165 18.05 19.14 -17.24
CA VAL A 165 17.51 17.88 -16.71
C VAL A 165 16.42 17.40 -17.67
N THR A 166 16.68 16.35 -18.46
CA THR A 166 15.66 15.75 -19.32
C THR A 166 14.77 14.83 -18.46
N PRO A 167 13.50 15.17 -18.21
CA PRO A 167 12.67 14.41 -17.27
C PRO A 167 12.17 13.08 -17.85
N PHE A 168 11.95 13.00 -19.17
CA PHE A 168 11.53 11.78 -19.86
C PHE A 168 11.83 11.84 -21.36
N VAL A 169 11.94 10.66 -21.99
CA VAL A 169 12.03 10.49 -23.45
C VAL A 169 10.79 9.73 -23.92
N VAL A 170 10.13 10.24 -24.96
CA VAL A 170 8.96 9.59 -25.57
C VAL A 170 9.36 8.89 -26.87
N LEU A 171 9.10 7.59 -26.95
CA LEU A 171 9.23 6.81 -28.17
C LEU A 171 7.85 6.67 -28.83
N GLU A 172 7.53 7.58 -29.74
CA GLU A 172 6.25 7.60 -30.43
C GLU A 172 6.29 6.83 -31.76
N SER A 173 5.27 6.02 -32.01
CA SER A 173 5.04 5.40 -33.31
C SER A 173 3.60 4.89 -33.45
N SER A 174 3.17 4.59 -34.68
CA SER A 174 1.87 3.97 -34.96
C SER A 174 1.68 2.63 -34.23
N SER A 175 0.42 2.22 -34.02
CA SER A 175 0.07 0.91 -33.46
C SER A 175 0.67 -0.24 -34.30
N GLY A 176 1.06 -1.33 -33.65
CA GLY A 176 1.67 -2.49 -34.32
C GLY A 176 3.14 -2.33 -34.76
N MET A 177 3.74 -1.15 -34.62
CA MET A 177 5.14 -0.89 -35.06
C MET A 177 6.22 -1.43 -34.09
N GLY A 178 5.89 -2.36 -33.20
CA GLY A 178 6.86 -3.02 -32.32
C GLY A 178 7.35 -2.22 -31.11
N LYS A 179 6.64 -1.17 -30.68
CA LYS A 179 7.01 -0.36 -29.49
C LYS A 179 7.27 -1.21 -28.24
N THR A 180 6.35 -2.11 -27.93
CA THR A 180 6.49 -2.98 -26.76
C THR A 180 7.72 -3.87 -26.89
N GLN A 181 7.95 -4.48 -28.06
CA GLN A 181 9.16 -5.26 -28.32
C GLN A 181 10.43 -4.41 -28.20
N MET A 182 10.41 -3.13 -28.64
CA MET A 182 11.54 -2.22 -28.49
C MET A 182 11.91 -2.00 -27.02
N ALA A 183 10.94 -1.89 -26.11
CA ALA A 183 11.22 -1.80 -24.68
C ALA A 183 11.99 -3.04 -24.16
N PHE A 184 11.58 -4.26 -24.55
CA PHE A 184 12.33 -5.49 -24.24
C PHE A 184 13.71 -5.52 -24.90
N ASN A 185 13.84 -5.00 -26.11
CA ASN A 185 15.12 -4.93 -26.81
C ASN A 185 16.11 -4.01 -26.08
N LEU A 186 15.63 -2.85 -25.60
CA LEU A 186 16.42 -1.90 -24.82
C LEU A 186 16.84 -2.53 -23.48
N ASP A 187 15.95 -3.20 -22.77
CA ASP A 187 16.26 -3.95 -21.54
C ASP A 187 17.37 -5.00 -21.78
N ALA A 188 17.22 -5.79 -22.85
CA ALA A 188 18.18 -6.82 -23.22
C ALA A 188 19.57 -6.29 -23.63
N THR A 189 19.73 -4.98 -23.86
CA THR A 189 21.06 -4.37 -24.04
C THR A 189 21.88 -4.33 -22.75
N GLY A 190 21.24 -4.46 -21.57
CA GLY A 190 21.87 -4.33 -20.26
C GLY A 190 22.27 -2.90 -19.90
N GLN A 191 21.77 -1.90 -20.64
CA GLN A 191 22.11 -0.48 -20.45
C GLN A 191 20.96 0.31 -19.81
N PHE A 192 19.78 -0.29 -19.71
CA PHE A 192 18.58 0.30 -19.12
C PHE A 192 17.90 -0.75 -18.26
N ASP A 193 17.37 -0.31 -17.11
CA ASP A 193 16.43 -1.10 -16.32
C ASP A 193 15.01 -0.77 -16.77
N VAL A 194 14.30 -1.71 -17.39
CA VAL A 194 12.97 -1.44 -17.96
C VAL A 194 11.85 -1.92 -17.04
N TYR A 195 11.11 -0.95 -16.47
CA TYR A 195 9.93 -1.22 -15.66
C TYR A 195 8.63 -1.01 -16.45
N HIS A 196 8.01 -2.10 -16.90
CA HIS A 196 6.78 -2.04 -17.71
C HIS A 196 5.55 -1.64 -16.88
N ILE A 197 4.89 -0.55 -17.29
CA ILE A 197 3.55 -0.10 -16.84
C ILE A 197 2.72 0.16 -18.11
N MET A 198 1.53 -0.41 -18.21
CA MET A 198 0.70 -0.30 -19.41
C MET A 198 -0.31 0.82 -19.23
N CYS A 199 -0.32 1.81 -20.13
CA CYS A 199 -1.24 2.94 -20.06
C CYS A 199 -2.43 2.78 -21.02
N ASP A 200 -3.09 1.61 -21.02
CA ASP A 200 -4.23 1.31 -21.89
C ASP A 200 -5.45 0.78 -21.09
N ASN A 201 -6.64 0.86 -21.69
CA ASN A 201 -7.86 0.28 -21.15
C ASN A 201 -7.84 -1.25 -21.37
N VAL A 202 -7.91 -1.99 -20.27
CA VAL A 202 -7.65 -3.44 -20.17
C VAL A 202 -8.67 -4.31 -20.94
N ASP A 203 -9.75 -3.71 -21.46
CA ASP A 203 -10.84 -4.41 -22.12
C ASP A 203 -10.57 -4.79 -23.58
N ASP A 204 -9.47 -4.32 -24.18
CA ASP A 204 -9.14 -4.63 -25.57
C ASP A 204 -8.10 -5.76 -25.68
N LYS A 205 -8.63 -6.97 -25.90
CA LYS A 205 -8.04 -8.16 -26.54
C LYS A 205 -7.20 -9.12 -25.67
N GLY A 206 -7.66 -10.36 -25.67
CA GLY A 206 -7.05 -11.50 -25.00
C GLY A 206 -5.67 -11.90 -25.54
N GLN A 207 -4.90 -12.55 -24.67
CA GLN A 207 -3.54 -13.08 -24.90
C GLN A 207 -2.42 -12.06 -25.10
N ASP A 208 -2.62 -10.78 -24.79
CA ASP A 208 -1.60 -9.75 -25.01
C ASP A 208 -0.63 -9.57 -23.83
N ILE A 209 0.56 -9.03 -24.13
CA ILE A 209 1.62 -8.68 -23.18
C ILE A 209 1.14 -7.74 -22.07
N SER A 210 0.08 -6.97 -22.32
CA SER A 210 -0.59 -6.12 -21.33
C SER A 210 -1.10 -6.90 -20.12
N ALA A 211 -1.65 -8.10 -20.33
CA ALA A 211 -2.18 -8.96 -19.27
C ALA A 211 -1.09 -9.42 -18.30
N ALA A 212 0.17 -9.46 -18.75
CA ALA A 212 1.32 -9.78 -17.90
C ALA A 212 1.58 -8.71 -16.85
N TYR A 213 1.23 -7.46 -17.12
CA TYR A 213 1.48 -6.32 -16.25
C TYR A 213 0.20 -5.69 -15.71
N ALA A 214 -0.95 -6.37 -15.86
CA ALA A 214 -2.26 -5.84 -15.49
C ALA A 214 -2.37 -5.50 -14.00
N SER A 215 -1.95 -6.39 -13.10
CA SER A 215 -1.98 -6.13 -11.64
C SER A 215 -1.17 -4.90 -11.28
N ARG A 216 0.09 -4.86 -11.73
CA ARG A 216 0.99 -3.71 -11.55
C ARG A 216 0.39 -2.41 -12.08
N THR A 217 -0.15 -2.44 -13.29
CA THR A 217 -0.80 -1.30 -13.94
C THR A 217 -2.00 -0.81 -13.13
N GLN A 218 -2.82 -1.74 -12.63
CA GLN A 218 -3.98 -1.40 -11.82
C GLN A 218 -3.57 -0.77 -10.49
N VAL A 219 -2.50 -1.27 -9.86
CA VAL A 219 -1.96 -0.68 -8.62
C VAL A 219 -1.39 0.71 -8.89
N PHE A 220 -0.63 0.90 -9.97
CA PHE A 220 -0.15 2.22 -10.40
C PHE A 220 -1.31 3.21 -10.56
N ARG A 221 -2.35 2.82 -11.33
CA ARG A 221 -3.55 3.65 -11.55
C ARG A 221 -4.24 3.98 -10.24
N THR A 222 -4.41 2.99 -9.36
CA THR A 222 -5.01 3.20 -8.04
C THR A 222 -4.20 4.18 -7.19
N CYS A 223 -2.87 4.11 -7.23
CA CYS A 223 -2.00 5.04 -6.51
C CYS A 223 -2.12 6.47 -7.07
N LEU A 224 -2.08 6.61 -8.38
CA LEU A 224 -2.24 7.88 -9.08
C LEU A 224 -3.59 8.54 -8.74
N GLU A 225 -4.68 7.76 -8.79
CA GLU A 225 -6.03 8.26 -8.48
C GLU A 225 -6.16 8.71 -7.02
N ASN A 226 -5.59 7.99 -6.04
CA ASN A 226 -5.64 8.42 -4.64
C ASN A 226 -4.96 9.78 -4.45
N ASP A 227 -3.80 9.95 -5.07
CA ASP A 227 -3.04 11.19 -4.95
C ASP A 227 -3.74 12.34 -5.67
N PHE A 228 -4.35 12.08 -6.82
CA PHE A 228 -5.12 13.08 -7.57
C PHE A 228 -6.38 13.52 -6.82
N ARG A 229 -7.02 12.61 -6.08
CA ARG A 229 -8.13 12.97 -5.16
C ARG A 229 -7.69 13.96 -4.08
N MET A 230 -6.42 14.00 -3.69
CA MET A 230 -5.94 15.02 -2.75
C MET A 230 -5.92 16.45 -3.32
N THR A 231 -6.08 16.58 -4.63
CA THR A 231 -6.03 17.84 -5.39
C THR A 231 -7.36 18.13 -6.12
N HIS A 232 -8.49 17.72 -5.54
CA HIS A 232 -9.82 17.85 -6.14
C HIS A 232 -10.12 19.24 -6.72
N GLY A 233 -10.81 19.26 -7.87
CA GLY A 233 -11.28 20.48 -8.52
C GLY A 233 -10.42 20.84 -9.73
N PRO A 234 -10.33 22.14 -10.10
CA PRO A 234 -9.62 22.58 -11.31
C PRO A 234 -8.12 22.25 -11.27
N ASP A 235 -7.56 22.01 -10.08
CA ASP A 235 -6.13 21.73 -9.87
C ASP A 235 -5.81 20.23 -9.75
N THR A 236 -6.72 19.35 -10.20
CA THR A 236 -6.52 17.89 -10.15
C THR A 236 -5.23 17.50 -10.86
N GLY A 237 -4.32 16.85 -10.14
CA GLY A 237 -3.00 16.45 -10.65
C GLY A 237 -1.94 17.56 -10.64
N SER A 238 -2.21 18.71 -10.01
CA SER A 238 -1.24 19.79 -9.86
C SER A 238 0.00 19.33 -9.09
N ILE A 239 1.14 19.30 -9.78
CA ILE A 239 2.44 18.93 -9.21
C ILE A 239 2.82 19.86 -8.04
N ALA A 240 2.48 21.14 -8.14
CA ALA A 240 2.75 22.10 -7.07
C ALA A 240 2.01 21.73 -5.77
N LEU A 241 0.75 21.30 -5.86
CA LEU A 241 -0.04 20.87 -4.70
C LEU A 241 0.43 19.51 -4.17
N LEU A 242 0.75 18.57 -5.06
CA LEU A 242 1.25 17.25 -4.68
C LEU A 242 2.61 17.34 -3.97
N ARG A 243 3.51 18.24 -4.39
CA ARG A 243 4.80 18.48 -3.72
C ARG A 243 4.67 18.90 -2.26
N GLY A 244 3.55 19.49 -1.86
CA GLY A 244 3.27 19.88 -0.48
C GLY A 244 2.69 18.76 0.39
N LYS A 245 2.48 17.55 -0.15
CA LYS A 245 1.92 16.42 0.59
C LYS A 245 3.04 15.56 1.18
N ASN A 246 2.87 15.18 2.45
CA ASN A 246 3.85 14.35 3.15
C ASN A 246 3.78 12.87 2.74
N ASN A 247 2.62 12.41 2.30
CA ASN A 247 2.39 11.02 1.90
C ASN A 247 1.69 10.99 0.54
N LEU A 248 2.35 10.35 -0.44
CA LEU A 248 1.83 10.12 -1.79
C LEU A 248 1.88 8.61 -2.08
N SER A 249 0.73 8.04 -2.43
CA SER A 249 0.60 6.62 -2.80
C SER A 249 1.50 6.28 -3.99
N LEU A 250 1.58 7.19 -4.97
CA LEU A 250 2.40 7.03 -6.16
C LEU A 250 3.89 6.99 -5.81
N TYR A 251 4.33 7.79 -4.84
CA TYR A 251 5.71 7.73 -4.35
C TYR A 251 6.02 6.37 -3.73
N GLY A 252 5.11 5.82 -2.93
CA GLY A 252 5.23 4.47 -2.38
C GLY A 252 5.34 3.39 -3.48
N PHE A 253 4.55 3.51 -4.55
CA PHE A 253 4.64 2.63 -5.72
C PHE A 253 6.00 2.75 -6.42
N ILE A 254 6.46 3.97 -6.71
CA ILE A 254 7.75 4.21 -7.39
C ILE A 254 8.89 3.67 -6.54
N TYR A 255 8.86 3.92 -5.23
CA TYR A 255 9.86 3.40 -4.30
C TYR A 255 9.89 1.86 -4.28
N ALA A 256 8.72 1.20 -4.29
CA ALA A 256 8.64 -0.25 -4.39
C ALA A 256 9.18 -0.77 -5.74
N ALA A 257 8.89 -0.08 -6.84
CA ALA A 257 9.38 -0.43 -8.18
C ALA A 257 10.91 -0.31 -8.29
N LEU A 258 11.50 0.77 -7.75
CA LEU A 258 12.95 0.97 -7.73
C LEU A 258 13.70 -0.04 -6.83
N LEU A 259 13.02 -0.58 -5.82
CA LEU A 259 13.53 -1.68 -4.99
C LEU A 259 13.22 -3.07 -5.55
N GLU A 260 12.71 -3.16 -6.78
CA GLU A 260 12.32 -4.40 -7.44
C GLU A 260 11.37 -5.28 -6.61
N LYS A 261 10.54 -4.66 -5.77
CA LYS A 261 9.56 -5.39 -4.98
C LYS A 261 8.47 -5.95 -5.89
N ASN A 262 7.98 -7.14 -5.52
CA ASN A 262 6.83 -7.76 -6.17
C ASN A 262 5.48 -7.32 -5.56
N GLU A 263 5.54 -6.58 -4.47
CA GLU A 263 4.40 -6.25 -3.63
C GLU A 263 4.52 -4.81 -3.11
N LEU A 264 3.37 -4.13 -3.05
CA LEU A 264 3.21 -2.82 -2.42
C LEU A 264 2.31 -2.98 -1.19
N GLU A 265 2.85 -2.67 -0.02
CA GLU A 265 2.06 -2.55 1.19
C GLU A 265 1.34 -1.20 1.18
N LYS A 266 0.01 -1.23 1.18
CA LYS A 266 -0.84 -0.06 1.31
C LYS A 266 -1.57 -0.11 2.66
N SER A 267 -1.56 0.99 3.41
CA SER A 267 -2.41 1.10 4.60
C SER A 267 -3.89 1.11 4.18
N CYS A 268 -4.77 0.43 4.93
CA CYS A 268 -6.22 0.60 4.75
C CYS A 268 -6.76 1.82 5.53
N LEU A 269 -5.86 2.66 6.04
CA LEU A 269 -6.14 3.95 6.65
C LEU A 269 -6.05 5.04 5.57
N ASP A 270 -7.01 5.97 5.56
CA ASP A 270 -6.84 7.24 4.83
C ASP A 270 -5.81 8.10 5.58
N THR A 271 -4.76 8.55 4.86
CA THR A 271 -3.73 9.50 5.33
C THR A 271 -3.99 10.92 4.85
#